data_AF-A0A835PSA5-F1
#
_entry.id   AF-A0A835PSA5-F1
#
_cell.length_a   1.000
_cell.length_b   1.000
_cell.length_c   1.000
_cell.angle_alpha   90.00
_cell.angle_beta   90.00
_cell.angle_gamma   90.00
#
_symmetry.space_group_name_H-M   'P 1'
#
loop_
_entity.id
_entity.type
_entity.pdbx_description
1 polymer ?
#
loop_
_entity_poly.entity_id
_entity_poly.type
_entity_poly.pdbx_seq_one_letter_code
_entity_poly.pdbx_strand_id
1 'polypeptide(L)'
;MDKALEKQGACLMGGLSYGRGFAGGNGTVSGNDCPKGLYGTFCKECPLGTYKNITGSDLSFCHQCPPEQLPIELCILVFEVLETNRADESQRHVYRMYFMGPNTFSEPWHLPHSPPEQIMEIVYEDAFNRFVDEINALAAYQWWEGSLHSILCILAYPFAWSWQQWRRRKKLQQLREFVRSEYDHACLRSCRSRALYEGLKVAATPDLMLAYIDFFLGGDEKRSDLPPRIHQRFPICLIFGGDGSYMAPFSLHSDNVLTSLMSQAVPPTIWYRLVAGLNAQLRLVKWGVT
;
A
#
# COMPACT_ATOMS: atom_id res chain seq x y z
N MET A 1 -32.69 23.31 0.85
CA MET A 1 -33.12 23.25 2.27
C MET A 1 -31.90 22.84 3.05
N ASP A 2 -31.11 23.82 3.48
CA ASP A 2 -29.81 23.57 4.10
C ASP A 2 -30.04 23.12 5.55
N LYS A 3 -29.64 21.88 5.87
CA LYS A 3 -29.70 21.36 7.24
C LYS A 3 -28.53 21.96 8.03
N ALA A 4 -28.72 23.12 8.63
CA ALA A 4 -27.79 23.65 9.62
C ALA A 4 -28.08 23.01 10.98
N LEU A 5 -27.08 22.32 11.55
CA LEU A 5 -27.11 21.88 12.94
C LEU A 5 -26.81 23.08 13.84
N GLU A 6 -27.82 23.56 14.56
CA GLU A 6 -27.68 24.68 15.48
C GLU A 6 -26.79 24.26 16.67
N LYS A 7 -25.62 24.88 16.82
CA LYS A 7 -24.74 24.63 17.97
C LYS A 7 -25.49 24.96 19.26
N GLN A 8 -25.54 24.03 20.21
CA GLN A 8 -25.94 24.35 21.58
C GLN A 8 -24.85 25.24 22.21
N GLY A 9 -25.09 26.56 22.25
CA GLY A 9 -24.32 27.54 23.03
C GLY A 9 -23.09 28.12 22.33
N ALA A 10 -23.28 29.04 21.37
CA ALA A 10 -22.21 29.91 20.87
C ALA A 10 -22.29 31.30 21.53
N CYS A 11 -21.23 31.73 22.20
CA CYS A 11 -21.09 33.07 22.77
C CYS A 11 -20.28 33.97 21.83
N LEU A 12 -20.92 35.03 21.33
CA LEU A 12 -20.29 36.08 20.53
C LEU A 12 -20.01 37.29 21.43
N MET A 13 -18.75 37.53 21.74
CA MET A 13 -18.33 38.72 22.49
C MET A 13 -17.83 39.79 21.50
N GLY A 14 -18.43 40.98 21.54
CA GLY A 14 -17.94 42.12 20.79
C GLY A 14 -16.57 42.59 21.31
N GLY A 15 -15.69 43.03 20.41
CA GLY A 15 -14.39 43.56 20.82
C GLY A 15 -14.52 44.92 21.51
N LEU A 16 -13.55 45.23 22.37
CA LEU A 16 -13.48 46.52 23.08
C LEU A 16 -13.48 47.69 22.10
N SER A 17 -14.25 48.74 22.43
CA SER A 17 -14.31 50.00 21.68
C SER A 17 -13.79 51.14 22.56
N TYR A 18 -13.00 52.04 21.96
CA TYR A 18 -12.38 53.20 22.64
C TYR A 18 -13.32 54.42 22.77
N GLY A 19 -14.64 54.22 22.70
CA GLY A 19 -15.64 55.27 22.94
C GLY A 19 -16.69 55.42 21.83
N ARG A 20 -17.66 56.32 22.04
CA ARG A 20 -18.76 56.55 21.08
C ARG A 20 -18.23 57.06 19.74
N GLY A 21 -18.53 56.34 18.66
CA GLY A 21 -18.20 56.72 17.28
C GLY A 21 -16.96 56.05 16.68
N PHE A 22 -16.20 55.25 17.45
CA PHE A 22 -15.06 54.48 16.94
C PHE A 22 -15.45 53.05 16.56
N ALA A 23 -14.79 52.49 15.54
CA ALA A 23 -14.94 51.08 15.15
C ALA A 23 -14.51 50.18 16.32
N GLY A 24 -15.37 49.23 16.70
CA GLY A 24 -15.05 48.23 17.72
C GLY A 24 -13.95 47.28 17.27
N GLY A 25 -13.14 46.78 18.22
CA GLY A 25 -12.14 45.74 17.93
C GLY A 25 -12.77 44.41 17.49
N ASN A 26 -11.94 43.49 17.00
CA ASN A 26 -12.39 42.14 16.64
C ASN A 26 -13.01 41.42 17.84
N GLY A 27 -14.22 40.91 17.66
CA GLY A 27 -14.90 40.10 18.66
C GLY A 27 -14.33 38.68 18.77
N THR A 28 -14.55 38.04 19.91
CA THR A 28 -14.19 36.63 20.14
C THR A 28 -15.44 35.75 20.08
N VAL A 29 -15.36 34.68 19.32
CA VAL A 29 -16.41 33.65 19.20
C VAL A 29 -15.97 32.43 19.99
N SER A 30 -16.70 32.08 21.05
CA SER A 30 -16.44 30.89 21.86
C SER A 30 -17.64 29.94 21.78
N GLY A 31 -17.40 28.67 21.44
CA GLY A 31 -18.44 27.65 21.35
C GLY A 31 -17.88 26.27 21.09
N ASN A 32 -18.73 25.25 21.22
CA ASN A 32 -18.34 23.85 21.03
C ASN A 32 -17.82 23.59 19.60
N ASP A 33 -16.86 22.68 19.48
CA ASP A 33 -16.32 22.28 18.18
C ASP A 33 -17.35 21.55 17.33
N CYS A 34 -17.33 21.83 16.03
CA CYS A 34 -18.20 21.12 15.10
C CYS A 34 -17.81 19.64 14.99
N PRO A 35 -18.80 18.74 14.84
CA PRO A 35 -18.54 17.35 14.52
C PRO A 35 -17.95 17.21 13.11
N LYS A 36 -17.49 16.00 12.79
CA LYS A 36 -16.88 15.67 11.49
C LYS A 36 -17.78 16.11 10.33
N GLY A 37 -17.17 16.63 9.26
CA GLY A 37 -17.88 17.12 8.06
C GLY A 37 -18.46 18.55 8.15
N LEU A 38 -18.49 19.17 9.33
CA LEU A 38 -19.05 20.51 9.53
C LEU A 38 -17.98 21.53 9.95
N TYR A 39 -18.15 22.80 9.58
CA TYR A 39 -17.22 23.89 9.91
C TYR A 39 -17.92 25.21 10.22
N GLY A 40 -17.16 26.14 10.79
CA GLY A 40 -17.59 27.49 11.14
C GLY A 40 -18.39 27.55 12.44
N THR A 41 -18.86 28.76 12.74
CA THR A 41 -19.62 29.05 13.97
C THR A 41 -20.97 28.34 14.01
N PHE A 42 -21.56 28.06 12.84
CA PHE A 42 -22.88 27.44 12.69
C PHE A 42 -22.83 26.00 12.16
N CYS A 43 -21.67 25.33 12.22
CA CYS A 43 -21.49 23.98 11.73
C CYS A 43 -22.16 23.74 10.37
N LYS A 44 -21.75 24.54 9.39
CA LYS A 44 -22.17 24.35 8.00
C LYS A 44 -21.37 23.20 7.39
N GLU A 45 -21.98 22.51 6.44
CA GLU A 45 -21.30 21.47 5.67
C GLU A 45 -20.08 22.03 4.95
N CYS A 46 -18.94 21.32 5.00
CA CYS A 46 -17.75 21.65 4.22
C CYS A 46 -18.10 21.85 2.73
N PRO A 47 -17.40 22.75 2.01
CA PRO A 47 -17.67 23.00 0.60
C PRO A 47 -17.56 21.72 -0.23
N LEU A 48 -18.36 21.63 -1.30
CA LEU A 48 -18.41 20.45 -2.17
C LEU A 48 -17.00 20.08 -2.67
N GLY A 49 -16.67 18.79 -2.62
CA GLY A 49 -15.34 18.28 -2.98
C GLY A 49 -14.28 18.37 -1.88
N THR A 50 -14.67 18.63 -0.63
CA THR A 50 -13.78 18.59 0.53
C THR A 50 -14.31 17.66 1.63
N TYR A 51 -13.41 17.10 2.46
CA TYR A 51 -13.73 16.20 3.58
C TYR A 51 -13.05 16.64 4.88
N LYS A 52 -13.63 16.30 6.04
CA LYS A 52 -13.12 16.64 7.38
C LYS A 52 -13.32 15.50 8.38
N ASN A 53 -12.22 14.95 8.89
CA ASN A 53 -12.23 13.78 9.79
C ASN A 53 -11.94 14.11 11.28
N ILE A 54 -11.78 15.38 11.62
CA ILE A 54 -11.53 15.83 12.99
C ILE A 54 -12.66 16.72 13.49
N THR A 55 -12.88 16.72 14.80
CA THR A 55 -13.72 17.72 15.48
C THR A 55 -12.97 19.05 15.50
N GLY A 56 -13.66 20.14 15.19
CA GLY A 56 -13.07 21.47 15.16
C GLY A 56 -13.98 22.44 14.41
N SER A 57 -13.77 23.75 14.55
CA SER A 57 -14.60 24.74 13.84
C SER A 57 -13.91 25.38 12.63
N ASP A 58 -12.60 25.19 12.46
CA ASP A 58 -11.86 25.85 11.37
C ASP A 58 -12.12 25.23 10.00
N LEU A 59 -12.11 26.09 8.97
CA LEU A 59 -12.24 25.72 7.56
C LEU A 59 -10.99 24.99 7.05
N SER A 60 -9.82 25.23 7.65
CA SER A 60 -8.56 24.55 7.32
C SER A 60 -8.59 23.04 7.52
N PHE A 61 -9.58 22.54 8.28
CA PHE A 61 -9.80 21.11 8.48
C PHE A 61 -10.62 20.45 7.36
N CYS A 62 -11.18 21.21 6.41
CA CYS A 62 -11.80 20.67 5.20
C CYS A 62 -10.72 20.50 4.12
N HIS A 63 -10.28 19.27 3.87
CA HIS A 63 -9.25 18.94 2.88
C HIS A 63 -9.88 18.54 1.53
N GLN A 64 -9.24 18.88 0.40
CA GLN A 64 -9.76 18.49 -0.92
C GLN A 64 -9.77 16.96 -1.11
N CYS A 65 -10.85 16.46 -1.70
CA CYS A 65 -10.94 15.07 -2.14
C CYS A 65 -10.02 14.84 -3.35
N PRO A 66 -9.27 13.73 -3.41
CA PRO A 66 -8.52 13.36 -4.61
C PRO A 66 -9.47 13.23 -5.81
N PRO A 67 -9.04 13.63 -7.03
CA PRO A 67 -9.92 13.71 -8.18
C PRO A 67 -10.18 12.33 -8.78
N GLU A 68 -11.24 11.67 -8.34
CA GLU A 68 -12.00 10.72 -9.16
C GLU A 68 -13.48 10.93 -8.78
N GLN A 69 -14.31 11.17 -9.79
CA GLN A 69 -15.58 11.90 -9.71
C GLN A 69 -16.68 11.17 -8.92
N LEU A 70 -16.67 11.24 -7.59
CA LEU A 70 -17.73 10.67 -6.76
C LEU A 70 -18.35 11.72 -5.81
N PRO A 71 -19.68 11.70 -5.59
CA PRO A 71 -20.35 12.55 -4.61
C PRO A 71 -19.90 12.25 -3.18
N ILE A 72 -20.11 13.20 -2.26
CA ILE A 72 -19.56 13.21 -0.88
C ILE A 72 -19.91 11.93 -0.10
N GLU A 73 -21.17 11.49 -0.16
CA GLU A 73 -21.64 10.25 0.48
C GLU A 73 -20.93 9.01 -0.06
N LEU A 74 -20.67 8.96 -1.37
CA LEU A 74 -19.89 7.86 -1.95
C LEU A 74 -18.41 7.93 -1.56
N CYS A 75 -17.85 9.11 -1.30
CA CYS A 75 -16.45 9.23 -0.88
C CYS A 75 -16.24 8.65 0.53
N ILE A 76 -17.15 8.93 1.46
CA ILE A 76 -17.09 8.37 2.83
C ILE A 76 -17.24 6.85 2.76
N LEU A 77 -18.25 6.35 2.03
CA LEU A 77 -18.47 4.92 1.87
C LEU A 77 -17.31 4.24 1.16
N VAL A 78 -16.76 4.82 0.10
CA VAL A 78 -15.60 4.25 -0.60
C VAL A 78 -14.38 4.25 0.31
N PHE A 79 -14.14 5.30 1.08
CA PHE A 79 -13.04 5.32 2.03
C PHE A 79 -13.22 4.29 3.14
N GLU A 80 -14.42 4.18 3.71
CA GLU A 80 -14.75 3.19 4.73
C GLU A 80 -14.68 1.77 4.18
N VAL A 81 -15.15 1.52 2.96
CA VAL A 81 -15.01 0.24 2.26
C VAL A 81 -13.53 -0.06 1.98
N LEU A 82 -12.75 0.93 1.58
CA LEU A 82 -11.33 0.75 1.29
C LEU A 82 -10.51 0.54 2.57
N GLU A 83 -10.86 1.21 3.68
CA GLU A 83 -10.26 0.99 5.00
C GLU A 83 -10.67 -0.35 5.60
N THR A 84 -11.93 -0.75 5.50
CA THR A 84 -12.40 -2.06 5.96
C THR A 84 -11.78 -3.18 5.12
N ASN A 85 -11.68 -3.01 3.80
CA ASN A 85 -11.00 -3.97 2.92
C ASN A 85 -9.50 -4.04 3.25
N ARG A 86 -8.81 -2.91 3.46
CA ARG A 86 -7.40 -2.88 3.93
C ARG A 86 -7.22 -3.57 5.28
N ALA A 87 -8.13 -3.32 6.22
CA ALA A 87 -8.08 -3.93 7.55
C ALA A 87 -8.30 -5.45 7.45
N ASP A 88 -9.28 -5.88 6.68
CA ASP A 88 -9.62 -7.29 6.44
C ASP A 88 -8.49 -8.05 5.70
N GLU A 89 -7.90 -7.46 4.66
CA GLU A 89 -6.73 -8.04 3.96
C GLU A 89 -5.54 -8.23 4.92
N SER A 90 -5.25 -7.23 5.74
CA SER A 90 -4.14 -7.32 6.70
C SER A 90 -4.36 -8.37 7.79
N GLN A 91 -5.61 -8.61 8.18
CA GLN A 91 -5.99 -9.67 9.13
C GLN A 91 -5.97 -11.06 8.50
N ARG A 92 -6.04 -11.19 7.18
CA ARG A 92 -5.96 -12.48 6.49
C ARG A 92 -4.55 -12.82 6.04
N HIS A 93 -3.66 -11.84 5.93
CA HIS A 93 -2.29 -12.04 5.48
C HIS A 93 -1.50 -12.93 6.45
N VAL A 94 -0.94 -14.02 5.94
CA VAL A 94 -0.17 -14.99 6.72
C VAL A 94 1.32 -14.79 6.52
N TYR A 95 1.79 -14.87 5.28
CA TYR A 95 3.20 -14.90 4.96
C TYR A 95 3.47 -14.23 3.62
N ARG A 96 4.63 -13.59 3.53
CA ARG A 96 5.15 -12.95 2.32
C ARG A 96 6.41 -13.67 1.89
N MET A 97 6.40 -14.20 0.67
CA MET A 97 7.53 -14.87 0.06
C MET A 97 8.09 -14.01 -1.07
N TYR A 98 9.39 -13.72 -1.02
CA TYR A 98 10.05 -12.89 -2.03
C TYR A 98 10.58 -13.74 -3.17
N PHE A 99 10.52 -13.20 -4.39
CA PHE A 99 11.22 -13.77 -5.54
C PHE A 99 12.72 -13.53 -5.40
N MET A 100 13.50 -14.52 -5.83
CA MET A 100 14.94 -14.47 -5.92
C MET A 100 15.37 -13.92 -7.30
N GLY A 101 16.57 -13.37 -7.36
CA GLY A 101 17.17 -12.81 -8.57
C GLY A 101 16.86 -11.31 -8.80
N PRO A 102 17.78 -10.56 -9.44
CA PRO A 102 17.67 -9.10 -9.66
C PRO A 102 16.75 -8.71 -10.83
N ASN A 103 15.92 -9.64 -11.34
CA ASN A 103 15.06 -9.44 -12.51
C ASN A 103 15.79 -8.97 -13.78
N THR A 104 16.95 -9.57 -14.05
CA THR A 104 17.72 -9.28 -15.26
C THR A 104 17.43 -10.31 -16.34
N PHE A 105 17.82 -10.04 -17.58
CA PHE A 105 17.67 -11.03 -18.66
C PHE A 105 18.49 -12.31 -18.42
N SER A 106 19.61 -12.19 -17.70
CA SER A 106 20.47 -13.31 -17.33
C SER A 106 19.93 -14.08 -16.13
N GLU A 107 19.36 -13.37 -15.16
CA GLU A 107 18.81 -13.94 -13.94
C GLU A 107 17.39 -13.38 -13.72
N PRO A 108 16.36 -14.07 -14.26
CA PRO A 108 14.97 -13.70 -14.07
C PRO A 108 14.53 -13.97 -12.63
N TRP A 109 13.37 -13.41 -12.28
CA TRP A 109 12.70 -13.77 -11.04
C TRP A 109 12.40 -15.26 -10.97
N HIS A 110 12.70 -15.86 -9.83
CA HIS A 110 12.37 -17.25 -9.56
C HIS A 110 12.06 -17.45 -8.08
N LEU A 111 11.23 -18.43 -7.77
CA LEU A 111 10.95 -18.88 -6.41
C LEU A 111 11.72 -20.16 -6.13
N PRO A 112 12.23 -20.36 -4.90
CA PRO A 112 12.84 -21.62 -4.51
C PRO A 112 11.81 -22.75 -4.51
N HIS A 113 12.26 -23.94 -4.91
CA HIS A 113 11.53 -25.18 -4.68
C HIS A 113 11.63 -25.54 -3.19
N SER A 114 10.54 -26.06 -2.63
CA SER A 114 10.26 -26.24 -1.20
C SER A 114 9.62 -25.02 -0.49
N PRO A 115 8.45 -25.20 0.13
CA PRO A 115 7.79 -24.16 0.91
C PRO A 115 8.55 -23.89 2.22
N PRO A 116 8.67 -22.62 2.66
CA PRO A 116 9.23 -22.29 3.97
C PRO A 116 8.37 -22.85 5.12
N GLU A 117 9.01 -23.14 6.26
CA GLU A 117 8.37 -23.77 7.44
C GLU A 117 7.06 -23.08 7.86
N GLN A 118 6.98 -21.75 7.71
CA GLN A 118 5.81 -20.96 8.11
C GLN A 118 4.56 -21.23 7.27
N ILE A 119 4.70 -21.72 6.03
CA ILE A 119 3.57 -22.02 5.13
C ILE A 119 3.37 -23.52 4.90
N MET A 120 4.27 -24.37 5.42
CA MET A 120 4.19 -25.83 5.28
C MET A 120 2.87 -26.40 5.77
N GLU A 121 2.22 -25.79 6.76
CA GLU A 121 0.91 -26.20 7.27
C GLU A 121 -0.28 -25.75 6.41
N ILE A 122 -0.11 -24.73 5.58
CA ILE A 122 -1.17 -24.13 4.78
C ILE A 122 -1.14 -24.66 3.35
N VAL A 123 0.00 -25.18 2.92
CA VAL A 123 0.28 -25.52 1.53
C VAL A 123 0.64 -27.01 1.39
N TYR A 124 0.17 -27.65 0.33
CA TYR A 124 0.63 -28.98 -0.09
C TYR A 124 1.96 -28.85 -0.85
N GLU A 125 3.01 -29.50 -0.34
CA GLU A 125 4.38 -29.40 -0.88
C GLU A 125 4.48 -29.76 -2.38
N ASP A 126 3.91 -30.89 -2.80
CA ASP A 126 3.97 -31.31 -4.21
C ASP A 126 3.21 -30.38 -5.16
N ALA A 127 2.09 -29.81 -4.70
CA ALA A 127 1.31 -28.86 -5.48
C ALA A 127 1.98 -27.47 -5.50
N PHE A 128 2.72 -27.13 -4.45
CA PHE A 128 3.54 -25.92 -4.40
C PHE A 128 4.71 -25.98 -5.36
N ASN A 129 5.43 -27.11 -5.41
CA ASN A 129 6.57 -27.25 -6.31
C ASN A 129 6.14 -27.11 -7.78
N ARG A 130 5.01 -27.72 -8.17
CA ARG A 130 4.43 -27.53 -9.52
C ARG A 130 4.03 -26.08 -9.81
N PHE A 131 3.44 -25.40 -8.82
CA PHE A 131 3.13 -23.98 -8.93
C PHE A 131 4.39 -23.13 -9.12
N VAL A 132 5.47 -23.44 -8.39
CA VAL A 132 6.76 -22.78 -8.54
C VAL A 132 7.35 -23.02 -9.94
N ASP A 133 7.24 -24.23 -10.48
CA ASP A 133 7.70 -24.54 -11.84
C ASP A 133 6.99 -23.67 -12.88
N GLU A 134 5.66 -23.56 -12.78
CA GLU A 134 4.84 -22.73 -13.68
C GLU A 134 5.18 -21.24 -13.55
N ILE A 135 5.34 -20.73 -12.32
CA ILE A 135 5.75 -19.34 -12.09
C ILE A 135 7.16 -19.07 -12.64
N ASN A 136 8.12 -19.95 -12.36
CA ASN A 136 9.49 -19.79 -12.82
C ASN A 136 9.56 -19.83 -14.35
N ALA A 137 8.77 -20.70 -14.99
CA ALA A 137 8.65 -20.76 -16.45
C ALA A 137 8.03 -19.47 -17.03
N LEU A 138 7.01 -18.90 -16.38
CA LEU A 138 6.40 -17.63 -16.79
C LEU A 138 7.33 -16.44 -16.59
N ALA A 139 8.10 -16.44 -15.51
CA ALA A 139 9.05 -15.38 -15.18
C ALA A 139 10.29 -15.41 -16.09
N ALA A 140 10.65 -16.57 -16.65
CA ALA A 140 11.81 -16.72 -17.52
C ALA A 140 11.74 -15.83 -18.77
N TYR A 141 12.85 -15.18 -19.09
CA TYR A 141 13.02 -14.39 -20.30
C TYR A 141 13.45 -15.26 -21.47
N GLN A 142 12.95 -14.92 -22.66
CA GLN A 142 13.42 -15.56 -23.88
C GLN A 142 14.77 -14.96 -24.30
N TRP A 143 15.63 -15.79 -24.89
CA TRP A 143 16.99 -15.39 -25.28
C TRP A 143 17.03 -14.17 -26.22
N TRP A 144 16.06 -14.06 -27.12
CA TRP A 144 15.98 -12.93 -28.07
C TRP A 144 15.68 -11.60 -27.38
N GLU A 145 15.04 -11.60 -26.20
CA GLU A 145 14.73 -10.38 -25.45
C GLU A 145 16.02 -9.72 -24.95
N GLY A 146 16.96 -10.55 -24.49
CA GLY A 146 18.30 -10.11 -24.10
C GLY A 146 19.07 -9.53 -25.30
N SER A 147 19.11 -10.26 -26.42
CA SER A 147 19.77 -9.79 -27.64
C SER A 147 19.20 -8.46 -28.15
N LEU A 148 17.89 -8.30 -28.16
CA LEU A 148 17.23 -7.06 -28.55
C LEU A 148 17.59 -5.91 -27.60
N HIS A 149 17.56 -6.16 -26.29
CA HIS A 149 17.96 -5.15 -25.31
C HIS A 149 19.43 -4.72 -25.50
N SER A 150 20.35 -5.67 -25.74
CA SER A 150 21.75 -5.35 -26.02
C SER A 150 21.91 -4.48 -27.27
N ILE A 151 21.19 -4.76 -28.35
CA ILE A 151 21.19 -3.93 -29.57
C ILE A 151 20.65 -2.53 -29.27
N LEU A 152 19.54 -2.43 -28.54
CA LEU A 152 18.95 -1.14 -28.17
C LEU A 152 19.88 -0.33 -27.25
N CYS A 153 20.63 -0.96 -26.35
CA CYS A 153 21.60 -0.28 -25.50
C CYS A 153 22.69 0.42 -26.32
N ILE A 154 23.12 -0.18 -27.44
CA ILE A 154 24.13 0.39 -28.35
C ILE A 154 23.53 1.53 -29.17
N LEU A 155 22.29 1.38 -29.66
CA LEU A 155 21.64 2.36 -30.54
C LEU A 155 21.12 3.58 -29.77
N ALA A 156 20.41 3.34 -28.66
CA ALA A 156 19.73 4.35 -27.87
C ALA A 156 19.44 3.84 -26.46
N TYR A 157 20.36 4.09 -25.53
CA TYR A 157 20.22 3.74 -24.12
C TYR A 157 18.86 4.09 -23.45
N PRO A 158 18.28 5.30 -23.60
CA PRO A 158 16.99 5.61 -22.96
C PRO A 158 15.84 4.75 -23.51
N PHE A 159 15.92 4.35 -24.79
CA PHE A 159 14.94 3.46 -25.38
C PHE A 159 15.14 2.01 -24.92
N ALA A 160 16.38 1.58 -24.72
CA ALA A 160 16.68 0.28 -24.14
C ALA A 160 16.13 0.14 -22.72
N TRP A 161 16.28 1.19 -21.90
CA TRP A 161 15.75 1.24 -20.55
C TRP A 161 14.22 1.21 -20.53
N SER A 162 13.57 2.04 -21.35
CA SER A 162 12.09 2.06 -21.41
C SER A 162 11.52 0.74 -21.91
N TRP A 163 12.17 0.11 -22.91
CA TRP A 163 11.83 -1.22 -23.39
C TRP A 163 11.95 -2.28 -22.29
N GLN A 164 13.07 -2.29 -21.55
CA GLN A 164 13.29 -3.23 -20.44
C GLN A 164 12.22 -3.07 -19.34
N GLN A 165 11.91 -1.83 -18.97
CA GLN A 165 10.85 -1.55 -17.99
C GLN A 165 9.48 -2.01 -18.48
N TRP A 166 9.16 -1.79 -19.75
CA TRP A 166 7.92 -2.28 -20.36
C TRP A 166 7.84 -3.82 -20.35
N ARG A 167 8.93 -4.52 -20.69
CA ARG A 167 8.99 -5.99 -20.62
C ARG A 167 8.78 -6.51 -19.20
N ARG A 168 9.43 -5.90 -18.20
CA ARG A 168 9.24 -6.24 -16.78
C ARG A 168 7.80 -6.04 -16.33
N ARG A 169 7.16 -4.92 -16.70
CA ARG A 169 5.73 -4.67 -16.40
C ARG A 169 4.83 -5.72 -17.02
N LYS A 170 5.08 -6.07 -18.28
CA LYS A 170 4.31 -7.10 -18.99
C LYS A 170 4.44 -8.46 -18.30
N LYS A 171 5.64 -8.85 -17.88
CA LYS A 171 5.86 -10.08 -17.11
C LYS A 171 5.14 -10.08 -15.76
N LEU A 172 5.20 -8.98 -15.02
CA LEU A 172 4.48 -8.85 -13.76
C LEU A 172 2.95 -8.94 -13.98
N GLN A 173 2.42 -8.30 -15.03
CA GLN A 173 1.00 -8.40 -15.37
C GLN A 173 0.60 -9.85 -15.67
N GLN A 174 1.41 -10.57 -16.46
CA GLN A 174 1.18 -11.99 -16.76
C GLN A 174 1.20 -12.85 -15.48
N LEU A 175 2.17 -12.64 -14.58
CA LEU A 175 2.21 -13.36 -13.30
C LEU A 175 0.99 -13.05 -12.42
N ARG A 176 0.52 -11.80 -12.41
CA ARG A 176 -0.67 -11.39 -11.66
C ARG A 176 -1.95 -11.99 -12.24
N GLU A 177 -2.08 -12.03 -13.56
CA GLU A 177 -3.20 -12.66 -14.25
C GLU A 177 -3.19 -14.16 -14.04
N PHE A 178 -2.03 -14.81 -14.17
CA PHE A 178 -1.88 -16.24 -13.91
C PHE A 178 -2.37 -16.62 -12.51
N VAL A 179 -1.86 -15.96 -11.47
CA VAL A 179 -2.25 -16.25 -10.09
C VAL A 179 -3.71 -15.88 -9.80
N ARG A 180 -4.26 -14.86 -10.46
CA ARG A 180 -5.63 -14.40 -10.20
C ARG A 180 -6.70 -15.22 -10.92
N SER A 181 -6.44 -15.65 -12.15
CA SER A 181 -7.50 -16.21 -13.02
C SER A 181 -7.18 -17.56 -13.63
N GLU A 182 -5.91 -17.92 -13.81
CA GLU A 182 -5.54 -19.16 -14.51
C GLU A 182 -5.23 -20.29 -13.53
N TYR A 183 -4.68 -19.96 -12.37
CA TYR A 183 -4.30 -20.94 -11.35
C TYR A 183 -5.43 -21.22 -10.36
N ASP A 184 -5.78 -22.50 -10.15
CA ASP A 184 -6.87 -22.96 -9.26
C ASP A 184 -6.53 -22.92 -7.75
N HIS A 185 -5.41 -22.28 -7.38
CA HIS A 185 -4.89 -22.20 -6.01
C HIS A 185 -4.73 -23.57 -5.34
N ALA A 186 -4.54 -24.63 -6.14
CA ALA A 186 -4.54 -26.03 -5.70
C ALA A 186 -3.46 -26.35 -4.66
N CYS A 187 -2.41 -25.54 -4.58
CA CYS A 187 -1.39 -25.63 -3.54
C CYS A 187 -1.93 -25.33 -2.14
N LEU A 188 -2.99 -24.51 -2.00
CA LEU A 188 -3.57 -24.20 -0.69
C LEU A 188 -4.39 -25.37 -0.15
N ARG A 189 -4.23 -25.66 1.14
CA ARG A 189 -5.07 -26.65 1.84
C ARG A 189 -6.50 -26.16 2.06
N SER A 190 -6.69 -24.84 2.17
CA SER A 190 -8.01 -24.23 2.35
C SER A 190 -8.90 -24.38 1.12
N CYS A 191 -10.05 -25.04 1.27
CA CYS A 191 -11.07 -25.11 0.22
C CYS A 191 -11.69 -23.73 -0.06
N ARG A 192 -11.84 -22.87 0.97
CA ARG A 192 -12.45 -21.55 0.83
C ARG A 192 -11.53 -20.57 0.10
N SER A 193 -10.25 -20.51 0.48
CA SER A 193 -9.29 -19.64 -0.22
C SER A 193 -9.16 -20.00 -1.70
N ARG A 194 -9.27 -21.30 -2.03
CA ARG A 194 -9.32 -21.80 -3.41
C ARG A 194 -10.56 -21.34 -4.16
N ALA A 195 -11.75 -21.53 -3.57
CA ALA A 195 -13.01 -21.17 -4.22
C ALA A 195 -13.14 -19.67 -4.50
N LEU A 196 -12.56 -18.82 -3.63
CA LEU A 196 -12.63 -17.37 -3.75
C LEU A 196 -11.52 -16.76 -4.62
N TYR A 197 -10.49 -17.52 -5.01
CA TYR A 197 -9.30 -17.00 -5.70
C TYR A 197 -8.62 -15.83 -4.96
N GLU A 198 -8.73 -15.81 -3.63
CA GLU A 198 -8.19 -14.75 -2.77
C GLU A 198 -6.98 -15.20 -1.93
N GLY A 199 -6.60 -16.47 -2.01
CA GLY A 199 -5.57 -17.05 -1.15
C GLY A 199 -4.13 -16.66 -1.50
N LEU A 200 -3.88 -16.18 -2.72
CA LEU A 200 -2.57 -15.79 -3.21
C LEU A 200 -2.68 -14.44 -3.94
N LYS A 201 -1.74 -13.52 -3.66
CA LYS A 201 -1.60 -12.29 -4.45
C LYS A 201 -0.13 -12.04 -4.78
N VAL A 202 0.13 -11.68 -6.03
CA VAL A 202 1.47 -11.28 -6.50
C VAL A 202 1.54 -9.76 -6.57
N ALA A 203 2.59 -9.20 -6.00
CA ALA A 203 2.90 -7.78 -6.11
C ALA A 203 4.41 -7.59 -6.27
N ALA A 204 4.79 -6.37 -6.65
CA ALA A 204 6.18 -6.01 -6.85
C ALA A 204 6.39 -4.56 -6.46
N THR A 205 7.64 -4.23 -6.19
CA THR A 205 8.09 -2.88 -5.92
C THR A 205 7.98 -2.01 -7.18
N PRO A 206 7.84 -0.67 -7.04
CA PRO A 206 7.60 0.22 -8.18
C PRO A 206 8.76 0.28 -9.18
N ASP A 207 9.98 -0.05 -8.75
CA ASP A 207 11.20 -0.20 -9.55
C ASP A 207 11.28 -1.55 -10.29
N LEU A 208 10.35 -2.47 -10.01
CA LEU A 208 10.24 -3.80 -10.63
C LEU A 208 11.50 -4.66 -10.48
N MET A 209 12.29 -4.42 -9.43
CA MET A 209 13.47 -5.23 -9.10
C MET A 209 13.12 -6.35 -8.15
N LEU A 210 12.18 -6.10 -7.22
CA LEU A 210 11.75 -7.07 -6.23
C LEU A 210 10.27 -7.39 -6.43
N ALA A 211 9.95 -8.67 -6.56
CA ALA A 211 8.59 -9.18 -6.54
C ALA A 211 8.37 -10.04 -5.29
N TYR A 212 7.13 -10.20 -4.89
CA TYR A 212 6.74 -11.08 -3.79
C TYR A 212 5.32 -11.65 -3.99
N ILE A 213 5.07 -12.77 -3.33
CA ILE A 213 3.78 -13.44 -3.23
C ILE A 213 3.32 -13.40 -1.79
N ASP A 214 2.12 -12.88 -1.58
CA ASP A 214 1.44 -12.82 -0.30
C ASP A 214 0.41 -13.96 -0.21
N PHE A 215 0.44 -14.68 0.90
CA PHE A 215 -0.48 -15.77 1.24
C PHE A 215 -1.56 -15.26 2.20
N PHE A 216 -2.82 -15.55 1.89
CA PHE A 216 -3.98 -15.14 2.68
C PHE A 216 -4.82 -16.35 3.13
N LEU A 217 -5.29 -16.29 4.37
CA LEU A 217 -6.23 -17.26 4.96
C LEU A 217 -7.69 -16.85 4.71
N GLY A 218 -8.55 -17.83 4.47
CA GLY A 218 -9.99 -17.61 4.37
C GLY A 218 -10.58 -17.26 5.73
N GLY A 219 -11.51 -16.29 5.77
CA GLY A 219 -12.04 -15.70 7.02
C GLY A 219 -12.67 -16.66 8.03
N ASP A 220 -13.11 -17.86 7.60
CA ASP A 220 -13.69 -18.90 8.47
C ASP A 220 -12.64 -19.86 9.05
N GLU A 221 -11.42 -19.86 8.50
CA GLU A 221 -10.29 -20.67 9.00
C GLU A 221 -9.46 -19.92 10.04
N LYS A 222 -10.13 -19.14 10.91
CA LYS A 222 -9.51 -18.54 12.09
C LYS A 222 -9.09 -19.64 13.08
N ARG A 223 -7.95 -20.28 12.82
CA ARG A 223 -7.22 -21.02 13.86
C ARG A 223 -6.79 -20.00 14.92
N SER A 224 -6.82 -20.38 16.19
CA SER A 224 -6.36 -19.52 17.29
C SER A 224 -4.92 -19.02 17.13
N ASP A 225 -4.14 -19.71 16.29
CA ASP A 225 -2.71 -19.50 16.08
C ASP A 225 -2.39 -18.73 14.77
N LEU A 226 -3.39 -18.46 13.92
CA LEU A 226 -3.22 -17.72 12.65
C LEU A 226 -4.33 -16.66 12.44
N PRO A 227 -3.99 -15.46 11.90
CA PRO A 227 -2.67 -15.00 11.49
C PRO A 227 -1.73 -14.79 12.69
N PRO A 228 -0.43 -15.12 12.56
CA PRO A 228 0.52 -14.88 13.64
C PRO A 228 0.64 -13.39 13.92
N ARG A 229 0.60 -13.01 15.20
CA ARG A 229 0.85 -11.62 15.64
C ARG A 229 2.26 -11.22 15.24
N ILE A 230 2.53 -9.93 15.10
CA ILE A 230 3.87 -9.46 14.69
C ILE A 230 5.00 -10.04 15.55
N HIS A 231 4.77 -10.22 16.87
CA HIS A 231 5.74 -10.79 17.79
C HIS A 231 6.13 -12.24 17.47
N GLN A 232 5.22 -13.02 16.89
CA GLN A 232 5.45 -14.42 16.49
C GLN A 232 6.07 -14.52 15.09
N ARG A 233 6.14 -13.41 14.34
CA ARG A 233 6.78 -13.34 13.02
C ARG A 233 8.24 -12.93 13.08
N PHE A 234 8.78 -12.61 14.26
CA PHE A 234 10.19 -12.31 14.38
C PHE A 234 11.05 -13.58 14.26
N PRO A 235 12.17 -13.52 13.53
CA PRO A 235 12.71 -12.34 12.82
C PRO A 235 12.00 -12.06 11.48
N ILE A 236 11.60 -10.79 11.26
CA ILE A 236 11.05 -10.34 9.97
C ILE A 236 12.20 -9.88 9.09
N CYS A 237 12.36 -10.51 7.92
CA CYS A 237 13.30 -10.05 6.90
C CYS A 237 12.62 -8.99 6.01
N LEU A 238 13.16 -7.77 6.00
CA LEU A 238 12.74 -6.71 5.10
C LEU A 238 13.80 -6.54 4.01
N ILE A 239 13.42 -6.86 2.77
CA ILE A 239 14.33 -6.78 1.63
C ILE A 239 14.28 -5.37 1.04
N PHE A 240 15.45 -4.78 0.83
CA PHE A 240 15.57 -3.53 0.08
C PHE A 240 15.42 -3.80 -1.42
N GLY A 241 14.57 -3.03 -2.08
CA GLY A 241 14.54 -2.95 -3.55
C GLY A 241 15.66 -2.06 -4.07
N GLY A 242 15.85 -2.07 -5.37
CA GLY A 242 16.93 -1.36 -6.07
C GLY A 242 18.27 -2.09 -6.05
N ASP A 243 19.12 -1.75 -7.00
CA ASP A 243 20.50 -2.25 -7.14
C ASP A 243 21.54 -1.23 -6.67
N GLY A 244 21.09 -0.08 -6.14
CA GLY A 244 21.96 1.02 -5.72
C GLY A 244 22.49 1.86 -6.89
N SER A 245 22.02 1.60 -8.12
CA SER A 245 22.34 2.44 -9.26
C SER A 245 21.66 3.80 -9.16
N TYR A 246 22.15 4.76 -9.95
CA TYR A 246 21.52 6.08 -10.05
C TYR A 246 20.05 5.99 -10.55
N MET A 247 19.72 4.96 -11.32
CA MET A 247 18.38 4.74 -11.89
C MET A 247 17.46 3.95 -10.96
N ALA A 248 18.01 3.13 -10.05
CA ALA A 248 17.27 2.32 -9.09
C ALA A 248 18.00 2.32 -7.73
N PRO A 249 17.96 3.44 -6.98
CA PRO A 249 18.60 3.53 -5.68
C PRO A 249 17.95 2.56 -4.70
N PHE A 250 18.70 2.17 -3.66
CA PHE A 250 18.15 1.31 -2.62
C PHE A 250 16.92 1.95 -1.98
N SER A 251 15.86 1.16 -1.85
CA SER A 251 14.62 1.63 -1.21
C SER A 251 13.93 0.52 -0.45
N LEU A 252 13.48 0.84 0.76
CA LEU A 252 12.57 0.01 1.53
C LEU A 252 11.15 0.33 1.11
N HIS A 253 10.48 -0.64 0.50
CA HIS A 253 9.08 -0.50 0.13
C HIS A 253 8.17 -0.87 1.30
N SER A 254 7.25 0.05 1.66
CA SER A 254 6.26 -0.18 2.70
C SER A 254 4.87 -0.22 2.10
N ASP A 255 4.34 -1.44 1.96
CA ASP A 255 2.97 -1.69 1.50
C ASP A 255 1.95 -1.52 2.63
N ASN A 256 0.67 -1.45 2.27
CA ASN A 256 -0.44 -1.42 3.23
C ASN A 256 -0.40 -2.62 4.21
N VAL A 257 -0.06 -3.81 3.71
CA VAL A 257 0.08 -5.02 4.54
C VAL A 257 1.21 -4.85 5.55
N LEU A 258 2.39 -4.40 5.10
CA LEU A 258 3.54 -4.22 5.98
C LEU A 258 3.29 -3.11 7.00
N THR A 259 2.72 -1.97 6.58
CA THR A 259 2.35 -0.89 7.50
C THR A 259 1.33 -1.37 8.54
N SER A 260 0.30 -2.13 8.12
CA SER A 260 -0.70 -2.66 9.05
C SER A 260 -0.09 -3.65 10.04
N LEU A 261 0.79 -4.54 9.58
CA LEU A 261 1.53 -5.43 10.48
C LEU A 261 2.40 -4.64 11.47
N MET A 262 3.18 -3.68 10.99
CA MET A 262 4.03 -2.83 11.82
C MET A 262 3.22 -1.98 12.81
N SER A 263 1.98 -1.62 12.46
CA SER A 263 1.08 -0.87 13.35
C SER A 263 0.78 -1.59 14.66
N GLN A 264 0.94 -2.92 14.71
CA GLN A 264 0.79 -3.72 15.92
C GLN A 264 1.90 -3.47 16.94
N ALA A 265 3.09 -3.05 16.49
CA ALA A 265 4.25 -2.79 17.34
C ALA A 265 4.56 -1.28 17.49
N VAL A 266 4.37 -0.50 16.43
CA VAL A 266 4.75 0.92 16.35
C VAL A 266 3.64 1.72 15.64
N PRO A 267 3.25 2.92 16.13
CA PRO A 267 2.29 3.77 15.45
C PRO A 267 2.62 3.97 13.95
N PRO A 268 1.63 3.89 13.04
CA PRO A 268 1.86 4.00 11.60
C PRO A 268 2.65 5.25 11.19
N THR A 269 2.40 6.38 11.88
CA THR A 269 3.10 7.65 11.62
C THR A 269 4.60 7.58 11.88
N ILE A 270 5.03 6.85 12.93
CA ILE A 270 6.44 6.64 13.25
C ILE A 270 7.07 5.71 12.22
N TRP A 271 6.36 4.62 11.86
CA TRP A 271 6.81 3.70 10.82
C TRP A 271 7.03 4.41 9.47
N TYR A 272 6.04 5.20 9.02
CA TYR A 272 6.15 5.96 7.77
C TYR A 272 7.30 6.97 7.81
N ARG A 273 7.51 7.67 8.93
CA ARG A 273 8.63 8.60 9.09
C ARG A 273 9.97 7.88 9.05
N LEU A 274 10.07 6.71 9.67
CA LEU A 274 11.27 5.87 9.63
C LEU A 274 11.58 5.41 8.22
N VAL A 275 10.60 4.84 7.50
CA VAL A 275 10.78 4.37 6.13
C VAL A 275 11.17 5.52 5.19
N ALA A 276 10.49 6.67 5.30
CA ALA A 276 10.79 7.84 4.49
C ALA A 276 12.19 8.41 4.80
N GLY A 277 12.56 8.50 6.08
CA GLY A 277 13.89 8.94 6.51
C GLY A 277 14.99 7.99 6.05
N LEU A 278 14.78 6.68 6.17
CA LEU A 278 15.70 5.65 5.70
C LEU A 278 15.88 5.72 4.19
N ASN A 279 14.78 5.81 3.43
CA ASN A 279 14.83 5.92 1.97
C ASN A 279 15.52 7.21 1.50
N ALA A 280 15.42 8.30 2.26
CA ALA A 280 16.18 9.52 1.97
C ALA A 280 17.69 9.30 2.13
N GLN A 281 18.12 8.56 3.14
CA GLN A 281 19.53 8.22 3.35
C GLN A 281 20.05 7.20 2.35
N LEU A 282 19.25 6.16 2.03
CA LEU A 282 19.63 5.11 1.09
C LEU A 282 19.91 5.63 -0.32
N ARG A 283 19.25 6.72 -0.74
CA ARG A 283 19.54 7.41 -2.01
C ARG A 283 20.93 8.05 -2.06
N LEU A 284 21.51 8.35 -0.90
CA LEU A 284 22.84 8.97 -0.78
C LEU A 284 23.95 7.92 -0.64
N VAL A 285 23.59 6.67 -0.32
CA VAL A 285 24.54 5.57 -0.19
C VAL A 285 25.08 5.25 -1.58
N LYS A 286 26.35 5.61 -1.81
CA LYS A 286 27.09 5.15 -3.00
C LYS A 286 27.45 3.68 -2.80
N TRP A 287 27.31 2.89 -3.85
CA TRP A 287 27.87 1.54 -3.86
C TRP A 287 29.37 1.65 -3.59
N GLY A 288 29.82 1.18 -2.43
CA GLY A 288 31.22 1.14 -2.08
C GLY A 288 31.89 0.08 -2.94
N VAL A 289 32.75 0.49 -3.87
CA VAL A 289 33.71 -0.41 -4.49
C VAL A 289 34.76 -0.71 -3.41
N THR A 290 34.57 -1.80 -2.67
CA THR A 290 35.64 -2.47 -1.93
C THR A 290 36.29 -3.51 -2.82
#